data_AF-A0A846EST5-F1
#
_entry.id   AF-A0A846EST5-F1
#
_cell.length_a   1.000
_cell.length_b   1.000
_cell.length_c   1.000
_cell.angle_alpha   90.00
_cell.angle_beta   90.00
_cell.angle_gamma   90.00
#
_symmetry.space_group_name_H-M   'P 1'
#
loop_
_entity.id
_entity.type
_entity.pdbx_description
1 polymer ?
#
loop_
_entity_poly.entity_id
_entity_poly.type
_entity_poly.pdbx_seq_one_letter_code
_entity_poly.pdbx_strand_id
1 'polypeptide(L)'
;MINQKLNLVLFFLALTITTPLHLPRVIAETTQVQNNSNENWEKAFEDVFNQSDEDPPVKQKEGTSRGGLCLVSPGLIEVEGKIWNTRPIFIWQGPLNTIEIHPSNSYQVLWTFDIQENEEIVDYTGEELEPGNTYRWRTFESKDKDSIGGMEQRTFSIMDVEEHETITQGLAKLDQDLNKQGATKEAIAFARFQFFAERNLWSDALSEVFKVKKPSIELQAFRRNILQRLCKRGQN
;
A
#
# COMPACT_ATOMS: atom_id res chain seq x y z
N MET A 1 68.09 11.02 77.58
CA MET A 1 67.07 12.08 77.73
C MET A 1 65.89 11.75 76.84
N ILE A 2 64.70 11.64 77.45
CA ILE A 2 63.35 11.76 76.85
C ILE A 2 62.89 10.55 76.01
N ASN A 3 62.10 9.59 76.55
CA ASN A 3 60.61 9.56 76.70
C ASN A 3 59.84 9.79 75.37
N GLN A 4 58.69 9.20 75.02
CA GLN A 4 57.76 8.17 75.53
C GLN A 4 56.55 8.20 74.54
N LYS A 5 55.69 7.17 74.55
CA LYS A 5 54.29 7.09 74.00
C LYS A 5 54.18 6.72 72.50
N LEU A 6 53.71 5.52 72.12
CA LEU A 6 52.37 4.93 72.26
C LEU A 6 51.27 5.84 71.67
N ASN A 7 50.80 5.52 70.46
CA ASN A 7 49.40 5.76 70.11
C ASN A 7 48.88 4.77 69.06
N LEU A 8 47.73 4.24 69.44
CA LEU A 8 46.88 3.22 68.88
C LEU A 8 45.90 3.89 67.92
N VAL A 9 45.81 3.49 66.64
CA VAL A 9 44.68 3.89 65.79
C VAL A 9 44.24 2.72 64.89
N LEU A 10 43.24 2.02 65.42
CA LEU A 10 42.04 1.48 64.78
C LEU A 10 42.04 1.12 63.28
N PHE A 11 41.90 -0.19 63.08
CA PHE A 11 41.20 -0.86 61.98
C PHE A 11 39.87 -0.19 61.61
N PHE A 12 39.68 0.10 60.32
CA PHE A 12 38.36 0.10 59.69
C PHE A 12 38.45 -0.73 58.39
N LEU A 13 38.02 -1.99 58.47
CA LEU A 13 37.68 -2.79 57.29
C LEU A 13 36.41 -2.19 56.69
N ALA A 14 36.54 -1.49 55.57
CA ALA A 14 35.39 -1.14 54.74
C ALA A 14 34.98 -2.38 53.93
N LEU A 15 34.01 -3.13 54.44
CA LEU A 15 33.32 -4.19 53.72
C LEU A 15 32.39 -3.52 52.70
N THR A 16 32.86 -3.32 51.47
CA THR A 16 32.00 -2.85 50.37
C THR A 16 31.07 -4.00 49.98
N ILE A 17 29.84 -3.95 50.48
CA ILE A 17 28.74 -4.79 50.00
C ILE A 17 28.40 -4.32 48.59
N THR A 18 28.95 -4.98 47.57
CA THR A 18 28.48 -4.84 46.19
C THR A 18 27.10 -5.50 46.11
N THR A 19 26.05 -4.71 46.27
CA THR A 19 24.70 -5.15 45.88
C THR A 19 24.70 -5.30 44.36
N PRO A 20 24.36 -6.47 43.80
CA PRO A 20 24.14 -6.58 42.37
C PRO A 20 22.95 -5.68 42.02
N LEU A 21 23.19 -4.69 41.17
CA LEU A 21 22.15 -3.91 40.52
C LEU A 21 21.25 -4.91 39.78
N HIS A 22 20.12 -5.27 40.38
CA HIS A 22 19.04 -5.96 39.67
C HIS A 22 18.42 -4.93 38.72
N LEU A 23 19.01 -4.82 37.53
CA LEU A 23 18.31 -4.22 36.40
C LEU A 23 16.99 -4.97 36.26
N PRO A 24 15.83 -4.27 36.25
CA PRO A 24 14.59 -4.92 35.88
C PRO A 24 14.79 -5.48 34.49
N ARG A 25 14.74 -6.81 34.39
CA ARG A 25 14.66 -7.51 33.13
C ARG A 25 13.36 -7.01 32.50
N VAL A 26 13.46 -6.05 31.60
CA VAL A 26 12.40 -5.75 30.65
C VAL A 26 12.24 -7.04 29.87
N ILE A 27 11.31 -7.87 30.33
CA ILE A 27 10.72 -8.88 29.47
C ILE A 27 10.03 -8.02 28.43
N ALA A 28 10.69 -7.85 27.28
CA ALA A 28 10.00 -7.43 26.08
C ALA A 28 8.87 -8.43 25.94
N GLU A 29 7.67 -7.96 26.24
CA GLU A 29 6.45 -8.69 26.07
C GLU A 29 6.45 -9.02 24.58
N THR A 30 6.85 -10.25 24.28
CA THR A 30 6.73 -10.80 22.94
C THR A 30 5.24 -10.93 22.77
N THR A 31 4.63 -9.85 22.27
CA THR A 31 3.22 -9.85 21.89
C THR A 31 3.08 -11.02 20.95
N GLN A 32 2.41 -12.04 21.47
CA GLN A 32 2.12 -13.27 20.78
C GLN A 32 1.42 -12.87 19.47
N VAL A 33 2.12 -13.06 18.34
CA VAL A 33 1.50 -13.08 17.01
C VAL A 33 0.66 -14.35 16.97
N GLN A 34 -0.54 -14.27 17.57
CA GLN A 34 -1.44 -15.39 17.72
C GLN A 34 -2.78 -14.99 17.11
N ASN A 35 -2.94 -15.41 15.85
CA ASN A 35 -4.18 -15.87 15.23
C ASN A 35 -5.46 -15.08 15.57
N ASN A 36 -5.64 -13.95 14.89
CA ASN A 36 -6.94 -13.64 14.29
C ASN A 36 -6.68 -12.88 12.99
N SER A 37 -6.58 -13.69 11.94
CA SER A 37 -6.07 -13.35 10.62
C SER A 37 -6.76 -12.14 10.00
N ASN A 38 -7.90 -12.46 9.36
CA ASN A 38 -8.71 -11.63 8.46
C ASN A 38 -9.29 -10.35 9.06
N GLU A 39 -9.27 -10.24 10.38
CA GLU A 39 -9.65 -9.00 11.05
C GLU A 39 -8.67 -7.88 10.71
N ASN A 40 -7.39 -8.16 10.43
CA ASN A 40 -6.39 -7.10 10.27
C ASN A 40 -6.47 -6.35 8.94
N TRP A 41 -6.56 -7.04 7.80
CA TRP A 41 -6.73 -6.38 6.49
C TRP A 41 -8.06 -5.66 6.37
N GLU A 42 -9.14 -6.34 6.76
CA GLU A 42 -10.48 -5.77 6.68
C GLU A 42 -10.60 -4.58 7.62
N LYS A 43 -10.15 -4.70 8.87
CA LYS A 43 -10.17 -3.57 9.81
C LYS A 43 -9.29 -2.43 9.33
N ALA A 44 -8.08 -2.68 8.82
CA ALA A 44 -7.25 -1.59 8.28
C ALA A 44 -7.94 -0.89 7.10
N PHE A 45 -8.62 -1.65 6.23
CA PHE A 45 -9.43 -1.05 5.18
C PHE A 45 -10.59 -0.24 5.75
N GLU A 46 -11.41 -0.77 6.66
CA GLU A 46 -12.55 -0.05 7.24
C GLU A 46 -12.10 1.18 8.05
N ASP A 47 -11.01 1.06 8.81
CA ASP A 47 -10.46 2.14 9.63
C ASP A 47 -9.96 3.27 8.73
N VAL A 48 -9.25 2.99 7.64
CA VAL A 48 -8.69 4.05 6.79
C VAL A 48 -9.69 4.54 5.74
N PHE A 49 -10.49 3.65 5.16
CA PHE A 49 -11.43 3.98 4.08
C PHE A 49 -12.70 4.68 4.59
N ASN A 50 -13.16 4.41 5.81
CA ASN A 50 -14.36 5.09 6.35
C ASN A 50 -14.04 6.28 7.27
N GLN A 51 -12.79 6.48 7.68
CA GLN A 51 -12.38 7.68 8.44
C GLN A 51 -12.11 8.89 7.55
N SER A 52 -12.09 8.73 6.22
CA SER A 52 -12.14 9.90 5.35
C SER A 52 -13.52 10.54 5.49
N ASP A 53 -13.61 11.57 6.33
CA ASP A 53 -14.79 12.45 6.47
C ASP A 53 -15.14 13.19 5.15
N GLU A 54 -14.29 13.06 4.14
CA GLU A 54 -14.61 13.37 2.75
C GLU A 54 -15.40 12.18 2.17
N ASP A 55 -16.68 12.43 1.82
CA ASP A 55 -17.52 11.57 0.94
C ASP A 55 -16.64 10.72 0.00
N PRO A 56 -16.92 9.42 -0.22
CA PRO A 56 -15.99 8.45 -0.82
C PRO A 56 -15.16 9.08 -1.95
N PRO A 57 -13.83 8.86 -2.02
CA PRO A 57 -12.86 9.80 -2.59
C PRO A 57 -13.09 10.27 -4.03
N VAL A 58 -14.01 9.67 -4.77
CA VAL A 58 -14.67 10.31 -5.91
C VAL A 58 -16.12 9.84 -5.92
N LYS A 59 -17.11 10.74 -5.78
CA LYS A 59 -18.48 10.44 -6.24
C LYS A 59 -18.35 10.07 -7.72
N GLN A 60 -18.60 8.81 -8.07
CA GLN A 60 -18.73 8.45 -9.47
C GLN A 60 -19.72 9.44 -10.07
N LYS A 61 -19.28 10.25 -11.05
CA LYS A 61 -20.23 11.03 -11.84
C LYS A 61 -21.22 10.01 -12.39
N GLU A 62 -22.51 10.25 -12.18
CA GLU A 62 -23.61 9.49 -12.77
C GLU A 62 -23.47 9.51 -14.29
N GLY A 63 -22.64 8.61 -14.79
CA GLY A 63 -22.53 8.24 -16.18
C GLY A 63 -23.07 6.83 -16.24
N THR A 64 -24.13 6.63 -17.01
CA THR A 64 -24.68 5.30 -17.24
C THR A 64 -23.62 4.42 -17.90
N SER A 65 -22.79 3.72 -17.11
CA SER A 65 -22.01 2.61 -17.63
C SER A 65 -23.03 1.56 -18.05
N ARG A 66 -23.23 1.43 -19.36
CA ARG A 66 -24.18 0.49 -19.95
C ARG A 66 -23.58 -0.93 -20.04
N GLY A 67 -22.38 -1.14 -19.53
CA GLY A 67 -21.68 -2.41 -19.46
C GLY A 67 -21.31 -2.71 -18.01
N GLY A 68 -21.25 -3.99 -17.62
CA GLY A 68 -20.87 -4.40 -16.27
C GLY A 68 -19.40 -4.17 -15.93
N LEU A 69 -18.71 -3.22 -16.59
CA LEU A 69 -17.30 -2.92 -16.42
C LEU A 69 -17.10 -1.91 -15.28
N CYS A 70 -16.25 -2.28 -14.33
CA CYS A 70 -15.86 -1.48 -13.19
C CYS A 70 -14.34 -1.31 -13.21
N LEU A 71 -13.86 -0.12 -13.56
CA LEU A 71 -12.43 0.22 -13.51
C LEU A 71 -12.06 0.65 -12.09
N VAL A 72 -11.24 -0.13 -11.38
CA VAL A 72 -10.94 0.06 -9.95
C VAL A 72 -9.68 0.87 -9.72
N SER A 73 -8.59 0.56 -10.42
CA SER A 73 -7.30 1.25 -10.23
C SER A 73 -6.51 1.21 -11.53
N PRO A 74 -5.84 2.31 -11.92
CA PRO A 74 -5.78 3.60 -11.23
C PRO A 74 -6.90 4.58 -11.61
N GLY A 75 -7.20 5.53 -10.72
CA GLY A 75 -8.02 6.71 -10.98
C GLY A 75 -9.46 6.68 -10.46
N LEU A 76 -9.94 5.60 -9.84
CA LEU A 76 -11.31 5.55 -9.30
C LEU A 76 -11.43 6.13 -7.90
N ILE A 77 -10.41 5.90 -7.07
CA ILE A 77 -10.49 6.01 -5.60
C ILE A 77 -9.46 6.99 -5.03
N GLU A 78 -8.70 7.67 -5.86
CA GLU A 78 -7.75 8.69 -5.42
C GLU A 78 -8.33 10.09 -5.58
N VAL A 79 -8.01 10.97 -4.63
CA VAL A 79 -8.17 12.41 -4.79
C VAL A 79 -7.30 12.84 -5.99
N GLU A 80 -7.94 13.41 -7.01
CA GLU A 80 -7.32 13.83 -8.29
C GLU A 80 -6.74 12.71 -9.17
N GLY A 81 -6.92 11.41 -8.83
CA GLY A 81 -6.35 10.31 -9.60
C GLY A 81 -4.83 10.22 -9.52
N LYS A 82 -4.21 10.77 -8.47
CA LYS A 82 -2.75 10.85 -8.31
C LYS A 82 -2.19 9.56 -7.68
N ILE A 83 -1.11 9.02 -8.25
CA ILE A 83 -0.45 7.79 -7.78
C ILE A 83 1.07 7.98 -7.68
N TRP A 84 1.72 7.15 -6.85
CA TRP A 84 3.18 7.10 -6.71
C TRP A 84 3.82 6.19 -7.75
N ASN A 85 3.26 5.00 -7.95
CA ASN A 85 3.92 3.95 -8.72
C ASN A 85 3.99 4.27 -10.22
N THR A 86 5.21 4.40 -10.73
CA THR A 86 5.54 4.61 -12.15
C THR A 86 5.29 3.39 -13.05
N ARG A 87 5.04 2.23 -12.44
CA ARG A 87 4.61 0.97 -13.09
C ARG A 87 3.34 0.45 -12.42
N PRO A 88 2.19 1.13 -12.65
CA PRO A 88 0.97 0.82 -11.94
C PRO A 88 0.46 -0.59 -12.25
N ILE A 89 -0.40 -1.09 -11.38
CA ILE A 89 -1.23 -2.25 -11.72
C ILE A 89 -2.62 -1.75 -12.08
N PHE A 90 -3.19 -2.37 -13.09
CA PHE A 90 -4.53 -2.12 -13.56
C PHE A 90 -5.45 -3.17 -12.97
N ILE A 91 -6.52 -2.72 -12.33
CA ILE A 91 -7.49 -3.58 -11.63
C ILE A 91 -8.89 -3.21 -12.13
N TRP A 92 -9.67 -4.21 -12.53
CA TRP A 92 -11.05 -4.03 -12.96
C TRP A 92 -11.92 -5.22 -12.56
N GLN A 93 -13.22 -5.08 -12.74
CA GLN A 93 -14.18 -6.18 -12.70
C GLN A 93 -15.12 -6.07 -13.89
N GLY A 94 -15.46 -7.19 -14.51
CA GLY A 94 -16.38 -7.23 -15.65
C GLY A 94 -15.68 -7.40 -17.01
N PRO A 95 -16.45 -7.30 -18.12
CA PRO A 95 -15.95 -7.65 -19.45
C PRO A 95 -14.92 -6.63 -19.94
N LEU A 96 -13.73 -7.11 -20.30
CA LEU A 96 -12.66 -6.29 -20.86
C LEU A 96 -11.80 -7.10 -21.84
N ASN A 97 -11.50 -6.54 -23.00
CA ASN A 97 -10.67 -7.20 -24.03
C ASN A 97 -9.30 -6.55 -24.19
N THR A 98 -9.21 -5.22 -24.10
CA THR A 98 -7.94 -4.51 -24.32
C THR A 98 -7.82 -3.32 -23.37
N ILE A 99 -6.60 -3.10 -22.88
CA ILE A 99 -6.18 -1.87 -22.20
C ILE A 99 -5.12 -1.19 -23.06
N GLU A 100 -5.22 0.14 -23.19
CA GLU A 100 -4.18 0.98 -23.78
C GLU A 100 -3.81 2.13 -22.87
N ILE A 101 -2.52 2.42 -22.77
CA ILE A 101 -2.00 3.60 -22.05
C ILE A 101 -1.52 4.64 -23.04
N HIS A 102 -1.95 5.88 -22.80
CA HIS A 102 -1.61 7.04 -23.60
C HIS A 102 -1.17 8.18 -22.67
N PRO A 103 -0.29 9.10 -23.10
CA PRO A 103 -0.17 10.40 -22.47
C PRO A 103 -1.52 11.12 -22.56
N SER A 104 -1.88 11.91 -21.55
CA SER A 104 -3.17 12.63 -21.56
C SER A 104 -3.30 13.60 -22.74
N ASN A 105 -2.19 14.19 -23.17
CA ASN A 105 -2.07 15.21 -24.21
C ASN A 105 -1.72 14.69 -25.62
N SER A 106 -1.64 13.36 -25.81
CA SER A 106 -1.24 12.74 -27.08
C SER A 106 -2.14 11.56 -27.42
N TYR A 107 -2.26 11.18 -28.69
CA TYR A 107 -2.93 9.93 -29.13
C TYR A 107 -1.97 8.76 -29.33
N GLN A 108 -0.68 8.95 -29.04
CA GLN A 108 0.30 7.89 -29.08
C GLN A 108 -0.01 6.84 -28.01
N VAL A 109 -0.12 5.59 -28.45
CA VAL A 109 -0.18 4.43 -27.56
C VAL A 109 1.24 4.18 -27.03
N LEU A 110 1.41 4.24 -25.71
CA LEU A 110 2.66 3.85 -25.03
C LEU A 110 2.71 2.34 -24.77
N TRP A 111 1.55 1.75 -24.53
CA TRP A 111 1.43 0.35 -24.16
C TRP A 111 0.03 -0.16 -24.48
N THR A 112 -0.05 -1.39 -24.96
CA THR A 112 -1.27 -2.12 -25.21
C THR A 112 -1.16 -3.48 -24.53
N PHE A 113 -2.27 -3.93 -23.95
CA PHE A 113 -2.39 -5.28 -23.43
C PHE A 113 -3.73 -5.88 -23.83
N ASP A 114 -3.67 -7.06 -24.45
CA ASP A 114 -4.84 -7.84 -24.82
C ASP A 114 -5.12 -8.88 -23.73
N ILE A 115 -6.28 -8.73 -23.10
CA ILE A 115 -6.70 -9.43 -21.90
C ILE A 115 -6.97 -10.90 -22.22
N GLN A 116 -6.45 -11.79 -21.38
CA GLN A 116 -6.76 -13.22 -21.44
C GLN A 116 -8.00 -13.54 -20.62
N GLU A 117 -8.59 -14.72 -20.85
CA GLU A 117 -9.84 -15.11 -20.19
C GLU A 117 -9.68 -15.14 -18.65
N ASN A 118 -10.61 -14.47 -17.95
CA ASN A 118 -10.66 -14.34 -16.48
C ASN A 118 -9.54 -13.52 -15.82
N GLU A 119 -8.82 -12.69 -16.57
CA GLU A 119 -7.96 -11.68 -15.99
C GLU A 119 -8.80 -10.50 -15.49
N GLU A 120 -8.52 -10.03 -14.28
CA GLU A 120 -9.11 -8.84 -13.65
C GLU A 120 -8.01 -7.86 -13.17
N ILE A 121 -6.75 -8.25 -13.36
CA ILE A 121 -5.57 -7.55 -12.90
C ILE A 121 -4.46 -7.72 -13.92
N VAL A 122 -3.75 -6.64 -14.26
CA VAL A 122 -2.54 -6.70 -15.07
C VAL A 122 -1.47 -5.73 -14.58
N ASP A 123 -0.23 -6.19 -14.55
CA ASP A 123 0.93 -5.32 -14.32
C ASP A 123 1.24 -4.52 -15.59
N TYR A 124 1.48 -3.22 -15.44
CA TYR A 124 2.04 -2.42 -16.53
C TYR A 124 3.48 -2.86 -16.83
N THR A 125 3.72 -3.30 -18.07
CA THR A 125 5.03 -3.83 -18.52
C THR A 125 5.75 -2.95 -19.53
N GLY A 126 5.22 -1.75 -19.82
CA GLY A 126 5.85 -0.79 -20.73
C GLY A 126 7.02 -0.04 -20.11
N GLU A 127 7.44 1.06 -20.75
CA GLU A 127 8.47 1.94 -20.20
C GLU A 127 7.97 2.70 -18.97
N GLU A 128 8.86 2.97 -18.02
CA GLU A 128 8.47 3.63 -16.77
C GLU A 128 7.77 4.96 -17.01
N LEU A 129 6.61 5.14 -16.38
CA LEU A 129 5.85 6.38 -16.51
C LEU A 129 6.55 7.49 -15.72
N GLU A 130 6.66 8.66 -16.32
CA GLU A 130 7.40 9.78 -15.73
C GLU A 130 6.58 10.50 -14.63
N PRO A 131 7.22 10.85 -13.49
CA PRO A 131 6.65 11.75 -12.49
C PRO A 131 6.20 13.10 -13.05
N GLY A 132 5.11 13.64 -12.51
CA GLY A 132 4.52 14.92 -12.92
C GLY A 132 3.68 14.85 -14.21
N ASN A 133 3.61 13.70 -14.87
CA ASN A 133 2.82 13.52 -16.08
C ASN A 133 1.46 12.85 -15.79
N THR A 134 0.46 13.25 -16.57
CA THR A 134 -0.88 12.65 -16.56
C THR A 134 -1.05 11.72 -17.76
N TYR A 135 -1.62 10.55 -17.49
CA TYR A 135 -1.90 9.50 -18.45
C TYR A 135 -3.39 9.20 -18.50
N ARG A 136 -3.79 8.50 -19.54
CA ARG A 136 -5.12 7.90 -19.64
C ARG A 136 -4.98 6.43 -19.97
N TRP A 137 -5.79 5.62 -19.32
CA TRP A 137 -5.98 4.24 -19.71
C TRP A 137 -7.34 4.08 -20.36
N ARG A 138 -7.33 3.59 -21.59
CA ARG A 138 -8.52 3.32 -22.40
C ARG A 138 -8.78 1.83 -22.40
N THR A 139 -10.04 1.48 -22.25
CA THR A 139 -10.49 0.11 -22.11
C THR A 139 -11.54 -0.19 -23.16
N PHE A 140 -11.45 -1.37 -23.77
CA PHE A 140 -12.33 -1.77 -24.86
C PHE A 140 -13.02 -3.09 -24.50
N GLU A 141 -14.36 -3.10 -24.51
CA GLU A 141 -15.16 -4.32 -24.34
C GLU A 141 -15.19 -5.19 -25.60
N SER A 142 -14.87 -4.63 -26.77
CA SER A 142 -14.81 -5.35 -28.05
C SER A 142 -13.37 -5.58 -28.49
N LYS A 143 -13.14 -6.66 -29.25
CA LYS A 143 -11.86 -6.88 -29.96
C LYS A 143 -11.70 -5.97 -31.18
N ASP A 144 -12.79 -5.38 -31.65
CA ASP A 144 -12.77 -4.36 -32.69
C ASP A 144 -12.37 -3.00 -32.07
N LYS A 145 -11.08 -2.67 -32.15
CA LYS A 145 -10.49 -1.45 -31.56
C LYS A 145 -10.93 -0.17 -32.30
N ASP A 146 -11.49 -0.31 -33.51
CA ASP A 146 -12.02 0.82 -34.29
C ASP A 146 -13.48 1.15 -33.91
N SER A 147 -14.16 0.26 -33.19
CA SER A 147 -15.48 0.51 -32.62
C SER A 147 -15.35 1.31 -31.32
N ILE A 148 -15.80 2.57 -31.35
CA ILE A 148 -15.96 3.40 -30.14
C ILE A 148 -17.08 2.89 -29.21
N GLY A 149 -17.91 1.94 -29.65
CA GLY A 149 -18.92 1.31 -28.81
C GLY A 149 -18.26 0.40 -27.77
N GLY A 150 -18.53 0.65 -26.49
CA GLY A 150 -17.95 -0.11 -25.37
C GLY A 150 -16.53 0.31 -24.98
N MET A 151 -16.11 1.54 -25.35
CA MET A 151 -14.87 2.13 -24.87
C MET A 151 -15.13 2.95 -23.59
N GLU A 152 -14.36 2.66 -22.54
CA GLU A 152 -14.27 3.50 -21.34
C GLU A 152 -12.85 4.07 -21.20
N GLN A 153 -12.72 5.15 -20.42
CA GLN A 153 -11.42 5.71 -20.09
C GLN A 153 -11.41 6.34 -18.70
N ARG A 154 -10.25 6.29 -18.06
CA ARG A 154 -9.94 7.12 -16.89
C ARG A 154 -8.58 7.78 -17.05
N THR A 155 -8.39 8.85 -16.31
CA THR A 155 -7.12 9.56 -16.19
C THR A 155 -6.50 9.28 -14.84
N PHE A 156 -5.18 9.23 -14.80
CA PHE A 156 -4.40 9.20 -13.57
C PHE A 156 -3.12 9.99 -13.79
N SER A 157 -2.53 10.51 -12.72
CA SER A 157 -1.26 11.24 -12.77
C SER A 157 -0.23 10.56 -11.91
N ILE A 158 1.00 10.45 -12.40
CA ILE A 158 2.12 10.17 -11.50
C ILE A 158 2.41 11.46 -10.75
N MET A 159 2.52 11.39 -9.43
CA MET A 159 2.85 12.54 -8.59
C MET A 159 4.11 13.26 -9.06
N ASP A 160 4.25 14.53 -8.70
CA ASP A 160 5.44 15.29 -9.08
C ASP A 160 6.72 14.72 -8.45
N VAL A 161 7.86 15.20 -8.94
CA VAL A 161 9.18 14.67 -8.54
C VAL A 161 9.42 14.80 -7.03
N GLU A 162 8.99 15.90 -6.40
CA GLU A 162 9.25 16.16 -4.99
C GLU A 162 8.38 15.27 -4.08
N GLU A 163 7.10 15.16 -4.42
CA GLU A 163 6.16 14.26 -3.74
C GLU A 163 6.59 12.80 -3.93
N HIS A 164 6.96 12.42 -5.16
CA HIS A 164 7.45 11.08 -5.48
C HIS A 164 8.67 10.69 -4.65
N GLU A 165 9.65 11.58 -4.56
CA GLU A 165 10.88 11.35 -3.80
C GLU A 165 10.58 11.23 -2.30
N THR A 166 9.68 12.07 -1.78
CA THR A 166 9.25 12.01 -0.37
C THR A 166 8.64 10.65 -0.01
N ILE A 167 7.72 10.16 -0.84
CA ILE A 167 7.10 8.84 -0.67
C ILE A 167 8.14 7.72 -0.80
N THR A 168 9.03 7.82 -1.78
CA THR A 168 10.11 6.84 -2.00
C THR A 168 11.03 6.71 -0.79
N GLN A 169 11.44 7.83 -0.19
CA GLN A 169 12.27 7.84 1.01
C GLN A 169 11.52 7.26 2.23
N GLY A 170 10.24 7.59 2.37
CA GLY A 170 9.38 7.03 3.41
C GLY A 170 9.28 5.51 3.33
N LEU A 171 9.02 4.97 2.14
CA LEU A 171 8.96 3.54 1.88
C LEU A 171 10.31 2.85 2.11
N ALA A 172 11.41 3.45 1.66
CA ALA A 172 12.75 2.88 1.87
C ALA A 172 13.08 2.71 3.35
N LYS A 173 12.71 3.70 4.18
CA LYS A 173 12.86 3.62 5.64
C LYS A 173 11.97 2.53 6.25
N LEU A 174 10.70 2.49 5.85
CA LEU A 174 9.75 1.47 6.32
C LEU A 174 10.26 0.06 5.99
N ASP A 175 10.66 -0.17 4.75
CA ASP A 175 11.19 -1.45 4.28
C ASP A 175 12.47 -1.83 5.03
N GLN A 176 13.37 -0.88 5.28
CA GLN A 176 14.58 -1.14 6.04
C GLN A 176 14.28 -1.61 7.47
N ASP A 177 13.33 -0.95 8.15
CA ASP A 177 12.99 -1.27 9.53
C ASP A 177 12.25 -2.61 9.65
N LEU A 178 11.36 -2.92 8.71
CA LEU A 178 10.66 -4.21 8.66
C LEU A 178 11.60 -5.37 8.32
N ASN A 179 12.53 -5.18 7.39
CA ASN A 179 13.52 -6.19 7.04
C ASN A 179 14.46 -6.50 8.22
N LYS A 180 14.89 -5.51 9.00
CA LYS A 180 15.68 -5.73 10.23
C LYS A 180 14.94 -6.56 11.27
N GLN A 181 13.61 -6.45 11.31
CA GLN A 181 12.75 -7.22 12.21
C GLN A 181 12.43 -8.63 11.68
N GLY A 182 12.91 -8.99 10.48
CA GLY A 182 12.63 -10.28 9.86
C GLY A 182 11.16 -10.43 9.42
N ALA A 183 10.50 -9.32 9.07
CA ALA A 183 9.11 -9.33 8.63
C ALA A 183 8.90 -10.23 7.40
N THR A 184 7.73 -10.88 7.34
CA THR A 184 7.35 -11.69 6.18
C THR A 184 6.95 -10.79 5.01
N LYS A 185 6.91 -11.34 3.79
CA LYS A 185 6.47 -10.60 2.60
C LYS A 185 5.07 -10.02 2.74
N GLU A 186 4.16 -10.77 3.37
CA GLU A 186 2.78 -10.33 3.58
C GLU A 186 2.68 -9.25 4.66
N ALA A 187 3.51 -9.34 5.71
CA ALA A 187 3.60 -8.28 6.72
C ALA A 187 4.18 -6.97 6.13
N ILE A 188 5.17 -7.07 5.24
CA ILE A 188 5.71 -5.92 4.50
C ILE A 188 4.63 -5.30 3.61
N ALA A 189 3.90 -6.13 2.84
CA ALA A 189 2.80 -5.66 2.00
C ALA A 189 1.69 -4.98 2.82
N PHE A 190 1.35 -5.51 4.00
CA PHE A 190 0.37 -4.91 4.90
C PHE A 190 0.81 -3.53 5.40
N ALA A 191 2.05 -3.41 5.87
CA ALA A 191 2.58 -2.14 6.31
C ALA A 191 2.64 -1.10 5.19
N ARG A 192 3.03 -1.50 3.97
CA ARG A 192 3.03 -0.62 2.79
C ARG A 192 1.60 -0.24 2.36
N PHE A 193 0.66 -1.17 2.41
CA PHE A 193 -0.77 -0.88 2.20
C PHE A 193 -1.25 0.23 3.14
N GLN A 194 -0.98 0.11 4.45
CA GLN A 194 -1.35 1.14 5.43
C GLN A 194 -0.66 2.47 5.13
N PHE A 195 0.64 2.44 4.84
CA PHE A 195 1.42 3.63 4.51
C PHE A 195 0.81 4.43 3.35
N PHE A 196 0.39 3.76 2.28
CA PHE A 196 -0.26 4.39 1.14
C PHE A 196 -1.70 4.82 1.45
N ALA A 197 -2.48 3.97 2.11
CA ALA A 197 -3.87 4.24 2.43
C ALA A 197 -4.03 5.47 3.34
N GLU A 198 -3.18 5.63 4.35
CA GLU A 198 -3.15 6.81 5.24
C GLU A 198 -2.87 8.13 4.49
N ARG A 199 -2.35 8.04 3.26
CA ARG A 199 -2.04 9.17 2.38
C ARG A 199 -3.04 9.30 1.23
N ASN A 200 -4.14 8.55 1.25
CA ASN A 200 -5.14 8.47 0.19
C ASN A 200 -4.58 7.98 -1.18
N LEU A 201 -3.45 7.29 -1.18
CA LEU A 201 -2.81 6.70 -2.38
C LEU A 201 -3.36 5.29 -2.63
N TRP A 202 -4.67 5.20 -2.87
CA TRP A 202 -5.37 3.91 -2.84
C TRP A 202 -4.97 2.94 -3.97
N SER A 203 -4.67 3.42 -5.17
CA SER A 203 -4.07 2.60 -6.25
C SER A 203 -2.79 1.91 -5.80
N ASP A 204 -1.92 2.65 -5.11
CA ASP A 204 -0.64 2.13 -4.62
C ASP A 204 -0.89 1.17 -3.45
N ALA A 205 -1.83 1.48 -2.55
CA ALA A 205 -2.24 0.58 -1.48
C ALA A 205 -2.76 -0.76 -2.05
N LEU A 206 -3.69 -0.73 -3.01
CA LEU A 206 -4.19 -1.93 -3.69
C LEU A 206 -3.08 -2.67 -4.42
N SER A 207 -2.11 -1.95 -5.00
CA SER A 207 -0.94 -2.58 -5.63
C SER A 207 -0.21 -3.51 -4.67
N GLU A 208 0.01 -3.09 -3.43
CA GLU A 208 0.66 -3.92 -2.41
C GLU A 208 -0.15 -5.17 -2.09
N VAL A 209 -1.46 -5.03 -1.97
CA VAL A 209 -2.40 -6.13 -1.70
C VAL A 209 -2.32 -7.18 -2.78
N PHE A 210 -2.34 -6.80 -4.06
CA PHE A 210 -2.45 -7.72 -5.20
C PHE A 210 -1.10 -8.28 -5.69
N LYS A 211 0.03 -7.60 -5.40
CA LYS A 211 1.38 -8.06 -5.78
C LYS A 211 1.95 -9.21 -4.94
N VAL A 212 1.38 -9.48 -3.75
CA VAL A 212 1.86 -10.60 -2.91
C VAL A 212 1.71 -11.92 -3.66
N LYS A 213 2.83 -12.58 -3.93
CA LYS A 213 2.86 -13.91 -4.55
C LYS A 213 2.51 -14.98 -3.51
N LYS A 214 1.59 -15.89 -3.85
CA LYS A 214 1.07 -16.94 -2.96
C LYS A 214 0.46 -16.35 -1.67
N PRO A 215 -0.58 -15.50 -1.80
CA PRO A 215 -1.24 -14.88 -0.66
C PRO A 215 -1.80 -15.92 0.31
N SER A 216 -1.81 -15.60 1.60
CA SER A 216 -2.55 -16.36 2.61
C SER A 216 -4.04 -16.51 2.25
N ILE A 217 -4.74 -17.48 2.84
CA ILE A 217 -6.20 -17.65 2.67
C ILE A 217 -6.94 -16.35 3.03
N GLU A 218 -6.44 -15.65 4.02
CA GLU A 218 -6.94 -14.36 4.46
C GLU A 218 -6.78 -13.29 3.39
N LEU A 219 -5.56 -13.08 2.89
CA LEU A 219 -5.33 -12.06 1.86
C LEU A 219 -6.11 -12.38 0.59
N GLN A 220 -6.33 -13.66 0.28
CA GLN A 220 -7.24 -14.07 -0.79
C GLN A 220 -8.70 -13.67 -0.53
N ALA A 221 -9.18 -13.81 0.71
CA ALA A 221 -10.53 -13.39 1.09
C ALA A 221 -10.68 -11.87 1.00
N PHE A 222 -9.72 -11.12 1.55
CA PHE A 222 -9.69 -9.66 1.47
C PHE A 222 -9.69 -9.16 0.02
N ARG A 223 -8.82 -9.70 -0.83
CA ARG A 223 -8.78 -9.39 -2.28
C ARG A 223 -10.13 -9.55 -2.97
N ARG A 224 -10.88 -10.59 -2.61
CA ARG A 224 -12.20 -10.86 -3.20
C ARG A 224 -13.26 -9.88 -2.69
N ASN A 225 -13.23 -9.58 -1.40
CA ASN A 225 -14.20 -8.70 -0.75
C ASN A 225 -14.03 -7.25 -1.20
N ILE A 226 -12.79 -6.76 -1.29
CA ILE A 226 -12.51 -5.38 -1.64
C ILE A 226 -12.98 -5.03 -3.06
N LEU A 227 -12.74 -5.91 -4.05
CA LEU A 227 -13.23 -5.69 -5.43
C LEU A 227 -14.75 -5.59 -5.48
N GLN A 228 -15.45 -6.53 -4.82
CA GLN A 228 -16.91 -6.50 -4.78
C GLN A 228 -17.45 -5.23 -4.13
N ARG A 229 -16.81 -4.71 -3.10
CA ARG A 229 -17.24 -3.48 -2.41
C ARG A 229 -17.03 -2.25 -3.28
N LEU A 230 -15.84 -2.12 -3.88
CA LEU A 230 -15.49 -1.01 -4.75
C LEU A 230 -16.40 -0.95 -5.99
N CYS A 231 -16.72 -2.12 -6.57
CA CYS A 231 -17.58 -2.17 -7.75
C CYS A 231 -19.09 -2.12 -7.45
N LYS A 232 -19.55 -2.54 -6.26
CA LYS A 232 -20.97 -2.37 -5.87
C LYS A 232 -21.32 -0.93 -5.51
N ARG A 233 -20.42 -0.17 -4.88
CA ARG A 233 -20.67 1.25 -4.54
C ARG A 233 -20.76 2.16 -5.78
N GLY A 234 -20.21 1.73 -6.92
CA GLY A 234 -20.33 2.47 -8.19
C GLY A 234 -21.65 2.31 -8.95
N GLN A 235 -22.57 1.50 -8.45
CA GLN A 235 -23.86 1.23 -9.12
C GLN A 235 -25.07 1.84 -8.41
N ASN A 236 -24.85 2.55 -7.29
CA ASN A 236 -25.91 3.15 -6.47
C ASN A 236 -25.87 4.67 -6.52
#